data_AF-A0A1G8EUP1-F1
#
_entry.id   AF-A0A1G8EUP1-F1
#
_cell.length_a   1.000
_cell.length_b   1.000
_cell.length_c   1.000
_cell.angle_alpha   90.00
_cell.angle_beta   90.00
_cell.angle_gamma   90.00
#
_symmetry.space_group_name_H-M   'P 1'
#
loop_
_entity.id
_entity.type
_entity.pdbx_description
1 polymer ?
#
loop_
_entity_poly.entity_id
_entity_poly.type
_entity_poly.pdbx_seq_one_letter_code
_entity_poly.pdbx_strand_id
1 'polypeptide(L)'
;MPDISTIAVFCVATLGLLVVPGPAVLYVVTRSVTQGRAAGLLSVLGVHTGSLVHIGAAALGISALLAASATAFTVVKYVGVAYLLWLGVRKLMRRGEGEEAVEMTVQSKRRLFWQGFVVNTLNPKTAIFFLAFLPQFCDPAAGPVGPQILLLGAFWLVLGVISDGAYAMLSSALAGRVRGSARARRRLDVGSGVVYLGLAAWLTTAKA
;
A
#
# COMPACT_ATOMS: atom_id res chain seq x y z
N MET A 1 -12.22 -22.90 -0.05
CA MET A 1 -11.04 -22.08 -0.41
C MET A 1 -11.40 -21.25 -1.64
N PRO A 2 -10.85 -20.03 -1.82
CA PRO A 2 -11.12 -19.23 -3.00
C PRO A 2 -10.76 -19.99 -4.28
N ASP A 3 -11.63 -19.95 -5.28
CA ASP A 3 -11.34 -20.56 -6.57
C ASP A 3 -10.30 -19.75 -7.36
N ILE A 4 -9.79 -20.34 -8.45
CA ILE A 4 -8.75 -19.72 -9.28
C ILE A 4 -9.24 -18.38 -9.87
N SER A 5 -10.53 -18.28 -10.21
CA SER A 5 -11.09 -17.06 -10.78
C SER A 5 -11.06 -15.91 -9.77
N THR A 6 -11.40 -16.20 -8.51
CA THR A 6 -11.38 -15.28 -7.38
C THR A 6 -9.95 -14.82 -7.09
N ILE A 7 -8.99 -15.75 -7.08
CA ILE A 7 -7.57 -15.44 -6.91
C ILE A 7 -7.07 -14.53 -8.05
N ALA A 8 -7.44 -14.83 -9.30
CA ALA A 8 -7.04 -14.02 -10.45
C ALA A 8 -7.60 -12.59 -10.37
N VAL A 9 -8.90 -12.43 -10.07
CA VAL A 9 -9.53 -11.11 -9.91
C VAL A 9 -8.90 -10.36 -8.72
N PHE A 10 -8.64 -11.05 -7.60
CA PHE A 10 -7.94 -10.47 -6.45
C PHE A 10 -6.55 -9.97 -6.82
N CYS A 11 -5.76 -10.76 -7.57
CA CYS A 11 -4.43 -10.38 -8.02
C CYS A 11 -4.47 -9.13 -8.93
N VAL A 12 -5.40 -9.07 -9.89
CA VAL A 12 -5.57 -7.91 -10.76
C VAL A 12 -5.92 -6.66 -9.96
N ALA A 13 -6.86 -6.76 -9.02
CA ALA A 13 -7.26 -5.62 -8.22
C ALA A 13 -6.17 -5.19 -7.23
N THR A 14 -5.44 -6.17 -6.66
CA THR A 14 -4.25 -5.94 -5.83
C THR A 14 -3.17 -5.20 -6.61
N LEU A 15 -2.87 -5.61 -7.85
CA LEU A 15 -1.92 -4.91 -8.72
C LEU A 15 -2.36 -3.48 -9.00
N GLY A 16 -3.64 -3.28 -9.34
CA GLY A 16 -4.20 -1.95 -9.55
C GLY A 16 -3.99 -1.03 -8.33
N LEU A 17 -4.14 -1.58 -7.12
CA LEU A 17 -3.89 -0.85 -5.89
C LEU A 17 -2.38 -0.62 -5.65
N LEU A 18 -1.54 -1.65 -5.80
CA LEU A 18 -0.10 -1.61 -5.50
C LEU A 18 0.65 -0.64 -6.40
N VAL A 19 0.26 -0.52 -7.66
CA VAL A 19 0.84 0.44 -8.61
C VAL A 19 0.67 1.88 -8.13
N VAL A 20 -0.35 2.19 -7.31
CA VAL A 20 -0.54 3.54 -6.76
C VAL A 20 0.38 3.79 -5.58
N PRO A 21 1.34 4.73 -5.68
CA PRO A 21 2.31 4.89 -4.63
C PRO A 21 1.69 5.60 -3.42
N GLY A 22 1.68 4.90 -2.29
CA GLY A 22 1.27 5.42 -0.98
C GLY A 22 2.41 5.73 -0.04
N PRO A 23 2.14 5.95 1.26
CA PRO A 23 3.18 6.29 2.23
C PRO A 23 4.35 5.30 2.23
N ALA A 24 4.05 3.99 2.18
CA ALA A 24 5.07 2.93 2.10
C ALA A 24 5.93 3.01 0.82
N VAL A 25 5.30 3.18 -0.35
CA VAL A 25 6.03 3.30 -1.62
C VAL A 25 6.87 4.57 -1.66
N LEU A 26 6.36 5.69 -1.15
CA LEU A 26 7.12 6.94 -1.04
C LEU A 26 8.33 6.78 -0.11
N TYR A 27 8.17 6.08 1.01
CA TYR A 27 9.28 5.75 1.89
C TYR A 27 10.35 4.94 1.16
N VAL A 28 9.97 3.87 0.46
CA VAL A 28 10.87 3.03 -0.34
C VAL A 28 11.59 3.85 -1.40
N VAL A 29 10.87 4.65 -2.19
CA VAL A 29 11.42 5.51 -3.24
C VAL A 29 12.41 6.52 -2.65
N THR A 30 12.06 7.18 -1.55
CA THR A 30 12.95 8.14 -0.88
C THR A 30 14.24 7.47 -0.43
N ARG A 31 14.16 6.29 0.22
CA ARG A 31 15.36 5.55 0.66
C ARG A 31 16.20 5.06 -0.51
N SER A 32 15.58 4.59 -1.59
CA SER A 32 16.27 4.20 -2.81
C SER A 32 17.00 5.35 -3.49
N VAL A 33 16.36 6.52 -3.60
CA VAL A 33 16.97 7.69 -4.25
C VAL A 33 18.06 8.30 -3.38
N THR A 34 17.92 8.30 -2.06
CA THR A 34 18.85 8.96 -1.13
C THR A 34 20.02 8.08 -0.71
N GLN A 35 19.79 6.78 -0.49
CA GLN A 35 20.75 5.85 0.11
C GLN A 35 21.02 4.59 -0.75
N GLY A 36 20.49 4.57 -1.98
CA GLY A 36 20.78 3.55 -2.98
C GLY A 36 19.92 2.29 -2.88
N ARG A 37 20.10 1.39 -3.85
CA ARG A 37 19.30 0.17 -4.05
C ARG A 37 19.20 -0.70 -2.79
N ALA A 38 20.29 -0.89 -2.07
CA ALA A 38 20.30 -1.73 -0.86
C ALA A 38 19.39 -1.16 0.24
N ALA A 39 19.39 0.17 0.42
CA ALA A 39 18.53 0.83 1.39
C ALA A 39 17.04 0.73 1.00
N GLY A 40 16.75 0.86 -0.29
CA GLY A 40 15.43 0.60 -0.86
C GLY A 40 14.92 -0.80 -0.60
N LEU A 41 15.69 -1.83 -0.95
CA LEU A 41 15.27 -3.22 -0.79
C LEU A 41 15.09 -3.61 0.69
N LEU A 42 15.95 -3.11 1.59
CA LEU A 42 15.75 -3.30 3.04
C LEU A 42 14.46 -2.63 3.54
N SER A 43 14.11 -1.47 2.96
CA SER A 43 12.86 -0.77 3.25
C SER A 43 11.65 -1.57 2.78
N VAL A 44 11.71 -2.19 1.60
CA VAL A 44 10.67 -3.10 1.07
C VAL A 44 10.45 -4.28 2.01
N LEU A 45 11.53 -4.93 2.46
CA LEU A 45 11.42 -6.04 3.42
C LEU A 45 10.77 -5.61 4.73
N GLY A 46 11.15 -4.44 5.26
CA GLY A 46 10.51 -3.85 6.43
C GLY A 46 9.01 -3.63 6.21
N VAL A 47 8.64 -2.97 5.11
CA VAL A 47 7.25 -2.69 4.72
C VAL A 47 6.42 -3.98 4.69
N HIS A 48 6.86 -5.01 3.97
CA HIS A 48 6.08 -6.24 3.84
C HIS A 48 6.09 -7.11 5.10
N THR A 49 7.12 -7.01 5.94
CA THR A 49 7.04 -7.59 7.30
C THR A 49 5.95 -6.89 8.12
N GLY A 50 5.78 -5.57 7.98
CA GLY A 50 4.66 -4.84 8.58
C GLY A 50 3.29 -5.28 8.02
N SER A 51 3.22 -5.71 6.76
CA SER A 51 1.97 -6.23 6.18
C SER A 51 1.50 -7.53 6.83
N LEU A 52 2.42 -8.32 7.41
CA LEU A 52 2.05 -9.52 8.15
C LEU A 52 1.18 -9.20 9.38
N VAL A 53 1.33 -8.02 9.98
CA VAL A 53 0.46 -7.57 11.07
C VAL A 53 -0.98 -7.41 10.57
N HIS A 54 -1.15 -6.77 9.40
CA HIS A 54 -2.47 -6.58 8.79
C HIS A 54 -3.10 -7.90 8.34
N ILE A 55 -2.30 -8.79 7.73
CA ILE A 55 -2.75 -10.13 7.32
C ILE A 55 -3.19 -10.94 8.55
N GLY A 56 -2.38 -10.95 9.61
CA GLY A 56 -2.70 -11.64 10.86
C GLY A 56 -3.94 -11.06 11.53
N ALA A 57 -4.04 -9.74 11.64
CA ALA A 57 -5.21 -9.04 12.18
C ALA A 57 -6.50 -9.40 11.42
N ALA A 58 -6.45 -9.39 10.09
CA ALA A 58 -7.57 -9.75 9.25
C ALA A 58 -7.95 -11.24 9.41
N ALA A 59 -6.95 -12.13 9.41
CA ALA A 59 -7.16 -13.58 9.55
C ALA A 59 -7.70 -13.99 10.93
N LEU A 60 -7.28 -13.30 11.99
CA LEU A 60 -7.78 -13.49 13.37
C LEU A 60 -9.19 -12.90 13.58
N GLY A 61 -9.80 -12.32 12.55
CA GLY A 61 -11.20 -11.95 12.57
C GLY A 61 -11.50 -10.52 12.95
N ILE A 62 -10.52 -9.59 12.98
CA ILE A 62 -10.84 -8.15 13.06
C ILE A 62 -11.70 -7.75 11.85
N SER A 63 -11.40 -8.30 10.68
CA SER A 63 -12.23 -8.13 9.49
C SER A 63 -13.58 -8.85 9.60
N ALA A 64 -13.65 -9.98 10.30
CA ALA A 64 -14.91 -10.70 10.55
C ALA A 64 -15.81 -9.96 11.56
N LEU A 65 -15.24 -9.29 12.55
CA LEU A 65 -15.95 -8.43 13.50
C LEU A 65 -16.52 -7.18 12.80
N LEU A 66 -15.74 -6.58 11.88
CA LEU A 66 -16.22 -5.51 11.03
C LEU A 66 -17.30 -6.01 10.06
N ALA A 67 -17.15 -7.20 9.47
CA ALA A 67 -18.15 -7.79 8.57
C ALA A 67 -19.45 -8.22 9.28
N ALA A 68 -19.36 -8.67 10.54
CA ALA A 68 -20.52 -9.00 11.37
C ALA A 68 -21.38 -7.76 11.70
N SER A 69 -20.80 -6.56 11.59
CA SER A 69 -21.52 -5.30 11.73
C SER A 69 -21.51 -4.55 10.41
N ALA A 70 -22.60 -4.67 9.64
CA ALA A 70 -22.79 -3.91 8.40
C ALA A 70 -22.51 -2.41 8.60
N THR A 71 -22.84 -1.86 9.77
CA THR A 71 -22.50 -0.49 10.18
C THR A 71 -21.00 -0.28 10.32
N ALA A 72 -20.27 -1.14 11.04
CA ALA A 72 -18.82 -0.99 11.23
C ALA A 72 -18.05 -1.16 9.91
N PHE A 73 -18.43 -2.14 9.08
CA PHE A 73 -17.89 -2.29 7.72
C PHE A 73 -18.14 -1.03 6.88
N THR A 74 -19.36 -0.49 6.91
CA THR A 74 -19.73 0.72 6.17
C THR A 74 -18.95 1.94 6.66
N VAL A 75 -18.76 2.09 7.97
CA VAL A 75 -17.94 3.18 8.54
C VAL A 75 -16.49 3.06 8.09
N VAL A 76 -15.86 1.90 8.22
CA VAL A 76 -14.47 1.70 7.79
C VAL A 76 -14.31 1.89 6.29
N LYS A 77 -15.28 1.42 5.50
CA LYS A 77 -15.34 1.65 4.04
C LYS A 77 -15.36 3.14 3.72
N TYR A 78 -16.27 3.93 4.29
CA TYR A 78 -16.38 5.36 4.00
C TYR A 78 -15.22 6.18 4.59
N VAL A 79 -14.68 5.80 5.75
CA VAL A 79 -13.41 6.35 6.27
C VAL A 79 -12.28 6.08 5.27
N GLY A 80 -12.25 4.88 4.70
CA GLY A 80 -11.28 4.52 3.68
C GLY A 80 -11.44 5.33 2.39
N VAL A 81 -12.67 5.52 1.91
CA VAL A 81 -12.98 6.42 0.78
C VAL A 81 -12.51 7.83 1.08
N ALA A 82 -12.90 8.41 2.22
CA ALA A 82 -12.53 9.77 2.59
C ALA A 82 -11.02 9.96 2.70
N TYR A 83 -10.32 8.96 3.24
CA TYR A 83 -8.87 8.97 3.34
C TYR A 83 -8.20 8.90 1.96
N LEU A 84 -8.67 8.02 1.07
CA LEU A 84 -8.16 7.93 -0.30
C LEU A 84 -8.41 9.23 -1.07
N LEU A 85 -9.59 9.85 -0.93
CA LEU A 85 -9.89 11.16 -1.50
C LEU A 85 -8.92 12.21 -0.96
N TRP A 86 -8.73 12.29 0.36
CA TRP A 86 -7.80 13.23 0.98
C TRP A 86 -6.37 13.03 0.48
N LEU A 87 -5.91 11.78 0.37
CA LEU A 87 -4.57 11.45 -0.11
C LEU A 87 -4.41 11.83 -1.59
N GLY A 88 -5.44 11.58 -2.41
CA GLY A 88 -5.52 11.98 -3.81
C GLY A 88 -5.44 13.49 -3.97
N VAL A 89 -6.30 14.22 -3.26
CA VAL A 89 -6.34 15.69 -3.25
C VAL A 89 -5.01 16.26 -2.76
N ARG A 90 -4.46 15.78 -1.64
CA ARG A 90 -3.18 16.25 -1.10
C ARG A 90 -2.03 16.06 -2.09
N LYS A 91 -2.02 14.95 -2.84
CA LYS A 91 -1.03 14.70 -3.90
C LYS A 91 -1.19 15.65 -5.09
N LEU A 92 -2.41 15.96 -5.49
CA LEU A 92 -2.70 16.92 -6.57
C LEU A 92 -2.42 18.37 -6.15
N MET A 93 -2.63 18.70 -4.87
CA MET A 93 -2.46 20.04 -4.31
C MET A 93 -1.02 20.33 -3.85
N ARG A 94 -0.10 19.35 -3.88
CA ARG A 94 1.30 19.58 -3.54
C ARG A 94 1.93 20.50 -4.59
N ARG A 95 1.91 21.80 -4.33
CA ARG A 95 2.74 22.79 -5.01
C ARG A 95 4.19 22.50 -4.62
N GLY A 96 5.09 22.62 -5.58
CA GLY A 96 6.51 22.36 -5.39
C GLY A 96 7.12 23.41 -4.47
N GLU A 97 6.83 23.33 -3.18
CA GLU A 97 7.61 23.99 -2.15
C GLU A 97 8.94 23.25 -2.12
N GLY A 98 10.01 24.01 -2.34
CA GLY A 98 11.37 23.50 -2.35
C GLY A 98 11.65 22.84 -1.01
N GLU A 99 11.62 21.52 -0.97
CA GLU A 99 12.25 20.77 0.11
C GLU A 99 13.75 21.01 -0.06
N GLU A 100 14.29 21.90 0.78
CA GLU A 100 15.72 21.95 1.10
C GLU A 100 16.21 20.51 1.18
N ALA A 101 17.31 20.22 0.49
CA ALA A 101 17.93 18.92 0.54
C ALA A 101 18.46 18.70 1.97
N VAL A 102 17.58 18.24 2.87
CA VAL A 102 17.98 17.74 4.17
C VAL A 102 18.97 16.63 3.86
N GLU A 103 20.23 16.83 4.23
CA GLU A 103 21.25 15.79 4.18
C GLU A 103 20.79 14.64 5.05
N MET A 104 20.14 13.68 4.40
CA MET A 104 19.64 12.48 5.04
C MET A 104 20.84 11.63 5.41
N THR A 105 21.28 11.74 6.67
CA THR A 105 22.32 10.86 7.25
C THR A 105 22.06 9.41 6.85
N VAL A 106 23.12 8.73 6.38
CA VAL A 106 23.04 7.32 5.98
C VAL A 106 22.52 6.54 7.18
N GLN A 107 21.35 5.90 7.02
CA GLN A 107 20.72 5.17 8.10
C GLN A 107 21.31 3.77 8.20
N SER A 108 21.36 3.21 9.41
CA SER A 108 21.75 1.81 9.59
C SER A 108 20.73 0.88 8.94
N LYS A 109 21.20 -0.28 8.45
CA LYS A 109 20.34 -1.33 7.83
C LYS A 109 19.16 -1.71 8.73
N ARG A 110 19.42 -1.85 10.04
CA ARG A 110 18.41 -2.14 11.08
C ARG A 110 17.34 -1.04 11.14
N ARG A 111 17.74 0.23 11.09
CA ARG A 111 16.81 1.36 11.16
C ARG A 111 15.94 1.45 9.90
N LEU A 112 16.49 1.16 8.72
CA LEU A 112 15.74 1.14 7.47
C LEU A 112 14.64 0.06 7.46
N PHE A 113 14.96 -1.13 7.95
CA PHE A 113 13.99 -2.21 8.10
C PHE A 113 12.86 -1.82 9.06
N TRP A 114 13.20 -1.41 10.29
CA TRP A 114 12.19 -1.10 11.30
C TRP A 114 11.35 0.14 10.96
N GLN A 115 11.93 1.13 10.29
CA GLN A 115 11.15 2.24 9.77
C GLN A 115 10.16 1.79 8.69
N GLY A 116 10.57 0.91 7.77
CA GLY A 116 9.65 0.32 6.79
C GLY A 116 8.51 -0.45 7.45
N PHE A 117 8.83 -1.26 8.47
CA PHE A 117 7.84 -1.97 9.28
C PHE A 117 6.82 -1.01 9.89
N VAL A 118 7.28 0.00 10.63
CA VAL A 118 6.40 0.99 11.28
C VAL A 118 5.58 1.77 10.26
N VAL A 119 6.20 2.23 9.17
CA VAL A 119 5.53 2.97 8.10
C VAL A 119 4.37 2.16 7.53
N ASN A 120 4.55 0.85 7.32
CA ASN A 120 3.50 0.04 6.74
C ASN A 120 2.46 -0.48 7.75
N THR A 121 2.87 -0.81 8.98
CA THR A 121 1.93 -1.15 10.06
C THR A 121 0.97 0.00 10.32
N LEU A 122 1.45 1.24 10.25
CA LEU A 122 0.64 2.45 10.38
C LEU A 122 0.09 2.97 9.03
N ASN A 123 0.22 2.21 7.95
CA ASN A 123 -0.23 2.65 6.63
C ASN A 123 -1.74 2.45 6.49
N PRO A 124 -2.55 3.52 6.49
CA PRO A 124 -3.99 3.40 6.36
C PRO A 124 -4.41 2.79 5.02
N LYS A 125 -3.68 3.00 3.91
CA LYS A 125 -3.99 2.36 2.62
C LYS A 125 -3.93 0.83 2.77
N THR A 126 -2.90 0.33 3.43
CA THR A 126 -2.72 -1.10 3.70
C THR A 126 -3.79 -1.60 4.67
N ALA A 127 -4.03 -0.89 5.76
CA ALA A 127 -5.04 -1.25 6.75
C ALA A 127 -6.45 -1.35 6.13
N ILE A 128 -6.87 -0.32 5.38
CA ILE A 128 -8.17 -0.29 4.70
C ILE A 128 -8.30 -1.45 3.71
N PHE A 129 -7.23 -1.79 2.98
CA PHE A 129 -7.26 -2.95 2.08
C PHE A 129 -7.57 -4.23 2.85
N PHE A 130 -6.84 -4.52 3.93
CA PHE A 130 -7.04 -5.77 4.68
C PHE A 130 -8.35 -5.81 5.48
N LEU A 131 -8.85 -4.65 5.91
CA LEU A 131 -10.08 -4.54 6.69
C LEU A 131 -11.35 -4.51 5.84
N ALA A 132 -11.33 -3.82 4.71
CA ALA A 132 -12.52 -3.55 3.90
C ALA A 132 -12.52 -4.22 2.53
N PHE A 133 -11.34 -4.39 1.91
CA PHE A 133 -11.24 -4.88 0.53
C PHE A 133 -11.04 -6.39 0.46
N LEU A 134 -10.02 -6.92 1.16
CA LEU A 134 -9.67 -8.34 1.12
C LEU A 134 -10.83 -9.27 1.50
N PRO A 135 -11.64 -8.99 2.55
CA PRO A 135 -12.74 -9.86 2.95
C PRO A 135 -13.80 -10.07 1.86
N GLN A 136 -13.91 -9.14 0.89
CA GLN A 136 -14.85 -9.25 -0.24
C GLN A 136 -14.51 -10.41 -1.19
N PHE A 137 -13.31 -10.97 -1.09
CA PHE A 137 -12.83 -12.10 -1.88
C PHE A 137 -12.88 -13.42 -1.11
N CYS A 138 -13.43 -13.41 0.11
CA CYS A 138 -13.63 -14.61 0.91
C CYS A 138 -15.09 -15.04 0.84
N ASP A 139 -15.31 -16.35 0.76
CA ASP A 139 -16.64 -16.95 0.80
C ASP A 139 -16.77 -17.84 2.05
N PRO A 140 -17.57 -17.44 3.06
CA PRO A 140 -17.83 -18.26 4.24
C PRO A 140 -18.46 -19.63 3.92
N ALA A 141 -19.20 -19.76 2.81
CA ALA A 141 -19.77 -21.04 2.38
C ALA A 141 -18.71 -21.99 1.83
N ALA A 142 -17.61 -21.45 1.29
CA ALA A 142 -16.47 -22.22 0.79
C ALA A 142 -15.48 -22.66 1.89
N GLY A 143 -15.78 -22.41 3.17
CA GLY A 143 -14.99 -22.85 4.34
C GLY A 143 -14.51 -21.70 5.24
N PRO A 144 -13.69 -21.99 6.27
CA PRO A 144 -13.24 -21.00 7.24
C PRO A 144 -12.54 -19.80 6.59
N VAL A 145 -12.96 -18.58 6.94
CA VAL A 145 -12.47 -17.34 6.31
C VAL A 145 -10.99 -17.05 6.59
N GLY A 146 -10.51 -17.31 7.80
CA GLY A 146 -9.12 -17.02 8.20
C GLY A 146 -8.06 -17.63 7.25
N PRO A 147 -8.11 -18.94 6.94
CA PRO A 147 -7.24 -19.55 5.93
C PRO A 147 -7.34 -18.93 4.53
N GLN A 148 -8.53 -18.50 4.10
CA GLN A 148 -8.71 -17.79 2.81
C GLN A 148 -7.98 -16.44 2.84
N ILE A 149 -8.07 -15.72 3.96
CA ILE A 149 -7.34 -14.46 4.17
C ILE A 149 -5.84 -14.67 4.15
N LEU A 150 -5.33 -15.72 4.79
CA LEU A 150 -3.90 -16.04 4.78
C LEU A 150 -3.40 -16.33 3.36
N LEU A 151 -4.17 -17.08 2.57
CA LEU A 151 -3.84 -17.39 1.17
C LEU A 151 -3.80 -16.11 0.31
N LEU A 152 -4.88 -15.33 0.33
CA LEU A 152 -4.96 -14.07 -0.42
C LEU A 152 -3.91 -13.05 0.06
N GLY A 153 -3.65 -13.01 1.36
CA GLY A 153 -2.59 -12.21 1.98
C GLY A 153 -1.20 -12.61 1.50
N ALA A 154 -0.94 -13.91 1.28
CA ALA A 154 0.32 -14.38 0.71
C ALA A 154 0.50 -13.91 -0.74
N PHE A 155 -0.54 -14.01 -1.59
CA PHE A 155 -0.51 -13.43 -2.95
C PHE A 155 -0.25 -11.93 -2.91
N TRP A 156 -0.96 -11.20 -2.04
CA TRP A 156 -0.75 -9.77 -1.86
C TRP A 156 0.69 -9.44 -1.46
N LEU A 157 1.27 -10.22 -0.54
CA LEU A 157 2.63 -10.01 -0.06
C LEU A 157 3.67 -10.24 -1.17
N VAL A 158 3.51 -11.30 -1.97
CA VAL A 158 4.39 -11.58 -3.13
C VAL A 158 4.29 -10.45 -4.15
N LEU A 159 3.07 -10.07 -4.55
CA LEU A 159 2.83 -8.98 -5.50
C LEU A 159 3.38 -7.65 -4.97
N GLY A 160 3.21 -7.40 -3.67
CA GLY A 160 3.72 -6.22 -2.98
C GLY A 160 5.24 -6.14 -3.05
N VAL A 161 5.95 -7.21 -2.66
CA VAL A 161 7.41 -7.26 -2.69
C VAL A 161 7.94 -7.03 -4.11
N ILE A 162 7.29 -7.60 -5.12
CA ILE A 162 7.66 -7.41 -6.53
C ILE A 162 7.43 -5.95 -6.94
N SER A 163 6.25 -5.39 -6.65
CA SER A 163 5.89 -4.01 -6.98
C SER A 163 6.82 -3.00 -6.32
N ASP A 164 6.96 -3.07 -5.01
CA ASP A 164 7.77 -2.11 -4.23
C ASP A 164 9.26 -2.33 -4.49
N GLY A 165 9.67 -3.58 -4.79
CA GLY A 165 11.01 -3.90 -5.27
C GLY A 165 11.32 -3.27 -6.63
N ALA A 166 10.37 -3.29 -7.57
CA ALA A 166 10.50 -2.59 -8.84
C ALA A 166 10.61 -1.08 -8.65
N TYR A 167 9.77 -0.49 -7.78
CA TYR A 167 9.92 0.91 -7.37
C TYR A 167 11.30 1.20 -6.79
N ALA A 168 11.80 0.33 -5.91
CA ALA A 168 13.11 0.51 -5.28
C ALA A 168 14.26 0.49 -6.31
N MET A 169 14.20 -0.43 -7.27
CA MET A 169 15.21 -0.58 -8.32
C MET A 169 15.17 0.56 -9.33
N LEU A 170 13.98 0.90 -9.85
CA LEU A 170 13.79 1.97 -10.83
C LEU A 170 14.18 3.33 -10.24
N SER A 171 13.75 3.61 -9.01
CA SER A 171 14.07 4.89 -8.35
C SER A 171 15.56 5.03 -8.02
N SER A 172 16.23 3.94 -7.63
CA SER A 172 17.69 3.95 -7.45
C SER A 172 18.44 4.13 -8.78
N ALA A 173 17.98 3.51 -9.87
CA ALA A 173 18.59 3.65 -11.19
C ALA A 173 18.40 5.07 -11.78
N LEU A 174 17.27 5.70 -11.46
CA LEU A 174 16.94 7.05 -11.90
C LEU A 174 17.38 8.14 -10.90
N ALA A 175 18.02 7.78 -9.79
CA ALA A 175 18.36 8.71 -8.72
C ALA A 175 19.16 9.93 -9.22
N GLY A 176 20.10 9.75 -10.14
CA GLY A 176 20.86 10.84 -10.77
C GLY A 176 20.01 11.81 -11.61
N ARG A 177 18.94 11.32 -12.24
CA ARG A 177 18.00 12.14 -13.05
C ARG A 177 16.87 12.76 -12.21
N VAL A 178 16.45 12.08 -11.14
CA VAL A 178 15.35 12.50 -10.24
C VAL A 178 15.82 13.49 -9.17
N ARG A 179 17.08 13.40 -8.72
CA ARG A 179 17.68 14.39 -7.81
C ARG A 179 17.73 15.79 -8.44
N GLY A 180 17.84 15.90 -9.77
CA GLY A 180 17.94 17.17 -10.49
C GLY A 180 16.66 17.74 -11.11
N SER A 181 15.50 17.06 -11.07
CA SER A 181 14.29 17.51 -11.80
C SER A 181 13.03 17.55 -10.94
N ALA A 182 12.64 18.75 -10.52
CA ALA A 182 11.37 19.04 -9.85
C ALA A 182 10.14 18.61 -10.69
N ARG A 183 10.27 18.62 -12.01
CA ARG A 183 9.20 18.25 -12.96
C ARG A 183 8.91 16.74 -12.93
N ALA A 184 9.92 15.89 -12.72
CA ALA A 184 9.75 14.45 -12.57
C ALA A 184 9.03 14.09 -11.25
N ARG A 185 9.42 14.75 -10.14
CA ARG A 185 8.75 14.60 -8.83
C ARG A 185 7.27 14.98 -8.91
N ARG A 186 6.95 16.09 -9.58
CA ARG A 186 5.58 16.56 -9.78
C ARG A 186 4.72 15.59 -10.61
N ARG A 187 5.27 14.96 -11.65
CA ARG A 187 4.52 13.98 -12.47
C ARG A 187 4.15 12.73 -11.68
N LEU A 188 5.05 12.24 -10.83
CA LEU A 188 4.78 11.12 -9.93
C LEU A 188 3.67 11.48 -8.93
N ASP A 189 3.75 12.66 -8.30
CA ASP A 189 2.73 13.11 -7.36
C ASP A 189 1.34 13.21 -8.01
N VAL A 190 1.24 13.78 -9.22
CA VAL A 190 -0.02 13.92 -9.95
C VAL A 190 -0.62 12.56 -10.35
N GLY A 191 0.19 11.65 -10.92
CA GLY A 191 -0.28 10.32 -11.32
C GLY A 191 -0.84 9.52 -10.14
N SER A 192 -0.16 9.59 -8.99
CA SER A 192 -0.62 8.98 -7.73
C SER A 192 -1.96 9.54 -7.27
N GLY A 193 -2.11 10.86 -7.37
CA GLY A 193 -3.32 11.57 -6.97
C GLY A 193 -4.56 11.12 -7.74
N VAL A 194 -4.44 10.94 -9.06
CA VAL A 194 -5.55 10.49 -9.92
C VAL A 194 -6.02 9.09 -9.57
N VAL A 195 -5.11 8.14 -9.34
CA VAL A 195 -5.55 6.77 -9.03
C VAL A 195 -6.18 6.67 -7.63
N TYR A 196 -5.74 7.50 -6.67
CA TYR A 196 -6.41 7.59 -5.37
C TYR A 196 -7.86 8.06 -5.48
N LEU A 197 -8.14 9.04 -6.33
CA LEU A 197 -9.51 9.48 -6.60
C LEU A 197 -10.33 8.38 -7.29
N GLY A 198 -9.73 7.63 -8.23
CA GLY A 198 -10.38 6.50 -8.90
C GLY A 198 -10.71 5.34 -7.96
N LEU A 199 -9.79 4.97 -7.07
CA LEU A 199 -10.02 3.95 -6.04
C LEU A 199 -11.09 4.37 -5.04
N ALA A 200 -11.12 5.64 -4.64
CA ALA A 200 -12.18 6.18 -3.80
C ALA A 200 -13.55 6.06 -4.50
N ALA A 201 -13.64 6.41 -5.77
CA ALA A 201 -14.86 6.27 -6.56
C ALA A 201 -15.31 4.79 -6.68
N TRP A 202 -14.39 3.87 -7.00
CA TRP A 202 -14.72 2.45 -7.06
C TRP A 202 -15.20 1.91 -5.70
N LEU A 203 -14.48 2.26 -4.62
CA LEU A 203 -14.82 1.82 -3.26
C LEU A 203 -16.21 2.32 -2.86
N THR A 204 -16.68 3.49 -3.31
CA THR A 204 -18.07 3.91 -3.05
C THR A 204 -19.11 2.98 -3.68
N THR A 205 -18.83 2.43 -4.87
CA THR A 205 -19.76 1.55 -5.62
C THR A 205 -19.80 0.09 -5.16
N ALA A 206 -18.84 -0.34 -4.33
CA ALA A 206 -18.81 -1.70 -3.80
C ALA A 206 -20.02 -1.97 -2.88
N LYS A 207 -20.76 -3.07 -3.07
CA LYS A 207 -21.88 -3.42 -2.18
C LYS A 207 -21.35 -3.88 -0.82
N ALA A 208 -22.09 -3.56 0.25
CA ALA A 208 -21.82 -4.02 1.61
C ALA A 208 -22.28 -5.47 1.79
#